data_AF-A5YST9-F1
#
_entry.id   AF-A5YST9-F1
#
_cell.length_a   1.000
_cell.length_b   1.000
_cell.length_c   1.000
_cell.angle_alpha   90.00
_cell.angle_beta   90.00
_cell.angle_gamma   90.00
#
_symmetry.space_group_name_H-M   'P 1'
#
loop_
_entity.id
_entity.type
_entity.pdbx_description
1 polymer ?
#
loop_
_entity_poly.entity_id
_entity_poly.type
_entity_poly.pdbx_seq_one_letter_code
_entity_poly.pdbx_strand_id
1 'polypeptide(L)'
;MIISQCEALLGDSCLIKRIIGMRFMQRRTLLSTLSTVGAVTIVGCIGGGDEDPQFSTEGNDSELIQSAPEELILTVEDLPGNRWKQQSSVANQRIARQVFRRPTSQDSTETEGIILSVKKATEVSTAEERYAKMNPEYLTGQTVEPDESRELAIGVESMFYAWQSENQEETQNLLKMRDANVFCRLLWVVMGGPEESIPADSVTLEQIGTLGVTVHQKWR
;
A
#
# COMPACT_ATOMS: atom_id res chain seq x y z
N MET A 1 -3.47 25.89 -25.47
CA MET A 1 -4.65 25.35 -24.75
C MET A 1 -4.89 23.94 -25.29
N ILE A 2 -5.10 22.95 -24.42
CA ILE A 2 -5.06 21.49 -24.67
C ILE A 2 -3.65 20.85 -24.52
N ILE A 3 -3.05 20.98 -23.33
CA ILE A 3 -2.13 19.99 -22.74
C ILE A 3 -2.37 20.05 -21.23
N SER A 4 -3.45 19.43 -20.72
CA SER A 4 -3.73 19.45 -19.27
C SER A 4 -4.62 18.31 -18.76
N GLN A 5 -4.97 17.31 -19.57
CA GLN A 5 -5.94 16.27 -19.14
C GLN A 5 -5.50 14.82 -19.31
N CYS A 6 -4.26 14.53 -19.72
CA CYS A 6 -3.81 13.14 -19.88
C CYS A 6 -2.90 12.60 -18.76
N GLU A 7 -2.43 13.41 -17.81
CA GLU A 7 -1.52 12.93 -16.75
C GLU A 7 -2.23 12.39 -15.50
N ALA A 8 -3.51 12.70 -15.29
CA ALA A 8 -4.24 12.28 -14.08
C ALA A 8 -4.71 10.81 -14.10
N LEU A 9 -4.68 10.14 -15.25
CA LEU A 9 -5.13 8.74 -15.42
C LEU A 9 -4.01 7.74 -15.69
N LEU A 10 -2.76 8.18 -15.89
CA LEU A 10 -1.63 7.33 -16.29
C LEU A 10 -0.40 7.43 -15.36
N GLY A 11 -0.55 8.06 -14.19
CA GLY A 11 0.52 8.29 -13.22
C GLY A 11 1.19 7.04 -12.62
N ASP A 12 0.70 5.84 -12.91
CA ASP A 12 1.33 4.58 -12.50
C ASP A 12 2.44 4.10 -13.47
N SER A 13 2.61 4.75 -14.64
CA SER A 13 3.49 4.26 -15.71
C SER A 13 4.84 4.98 -15.87
N CYS A 14 5.10 6.06 -15.13
CA CYS A 14 6.36 6.81 -15.29
C CYS A 14 7.56 6.12 -14.60
N LEU A 15 7.33 5.33 -13.55
CA LEU A 15 8.37 4.48 -12.94
C LEU A 15 8.58 3.15 -13.68
N ILE A 16 7.59 2.68 -14.45
CA ILE A 16 7.64 1.37 -15.13
C ILE A 16 8.45 1.41 -16.43
N LYS A 17 8.63 2.57 -17.07
CA LYS A 17 9.29 2.68 -18.39
C LYS A 17 10.82 2.49 -18.39
N ARG A 18 11.48 2.28 -17.25
CA ARG A 18 12.93 2.03 -17.21
C ARG A 18 13.34 0.56 -16.97
N ILE A 19 12.38 -0.36 -16.81
CA ILE A 19 12.67 -1.77 -16.52
C ILE A 19 11.90 -2.67 -17.50
N ILE A 20 12.21 -2.57 -18.80
CA ILE A 20 11.93 -3.68 -19.74
C ILE A 20 13.27 -4.08 -20.32
N GLY A 21 13.98 -4.89 -19.54
CA GLY A 21 15.30 -5.37 -19.90
C GLY A 21 15.75 -6.55 -19.04
N MET A 22 14.84 -7.34 -18.47
CA MET A 22 15.22 -8.56 -17.76
C MET A 22 14.39 -9.75 -18.26
N ARG A 23 15.12 -10.75 -18.73
CA ARG A 23 14.62 -11.98 -19.37
C ARG A 23 13.74 -12.75 -18.39
N PHE A 24 12.51 -13.03 -18.81
CA PHE A 24 11.64 -14.07 -18.23
C PHE A 24 12.39 -15.41 -18.18
N MET A 25 12.72 -15.91 -16.99
CA MET A 25 13.04 -17.32 -16.80
C MET A 25 11.75 -18.08 -16.46
N GLN A 26 11.20 -18.75 -17.48
CA GLN A 26 10.10 -19.71 -17.35
C GLN A 26 10.44 -20.77 -16.29
N ARG A 27 9.62 -20.89 -15.25
CA ARG A 27 9.57 -22.10 -14.42
C ARG A 27 8.30 -22.89 -14.73
N ARG A 28 8.50 -24.21 -14.82
CA ARG A 28 7.66 -25.20 -15.48
C ARG A 28 6.37 -25.47 -14.70
N THR A 29 5.24 -25.39 -15.39
CA THR A 29 3.92 -25.83 -14.92
C THR A 29 3.87 -27.36 -14.80
N LEU A 30 3.59 -27.89 -13.61
CA LEU A 30 3.17 -29.27 -13.42
C LEU A 30 1.65 -29.27 -13.17
N LEU A 31 0.92 -29.74 -14.18
CA LEU A 31 -0.51 -30.05 -14.11
C LEU A 31 -0.72 -31.31 -13.27
N SER A 32 -1.57 -31.23 -12.25
CA SER A 32 -2.36 -32.38 -11.82
C SER A 32 -3.78 -31.92 -11.50
N THR A 33 -4.70 -32.32 -12.37
CA THR A 33 -6.14 -32.28 -12.19
C THR A 33 -6.56 -33.24 -11.07
N LEU A 34 -7.53 -32.83 -10.24
CA LEU A 34 -8.63 -33.71 -9.82
C LEU A 34 -9.80 -32.90 -9.25
N SER A 35 -10.94 -33.13 -9.87
CA SER A 35 -12.25 -32.54 -9.62
C SER A 35 -12.87 -33.05 -8.32
N THR A 36 -13.47 -32.15 -7.55
CA THR A 36 -14.66 -32.50 -6.76
C THR A 36 -15.62 -31.32 -6.74
N VAL A 37 -16.80 -31.53 -7.34
CA VAL A 37 -17.93 -30.61 -7.32
C VAL A 37 -18.58 -30.71 -5.94
N GLY A 38 -18.48 -29.65 -5.15
CA GLY A 38 -19.23 -29.47 -3.91
C GLY A 38 -20.07 -28.21 -4.03
N ALA A 39 -21.39 -28.38 -4.17
CA ALA A 39 -22.34 -27.27 -4.06
C ALA A 39 -22.27 -26.72 -2.63
N VAL A 40 -21.69 -25.54 -2.46
CA VAL A 40 -21.76 -24.81 -1.19
C VAL A 40 -22.98 -23.91 -1.25
N THR A 41 -23.96 -24.24 -0.43
CA THR A 41 -25.09 -23.38 -0.09
C THR A 41 -24.52 -22.15 0.62
N ILE A 42 -24.56 -20.98 -0.01
CA ILE A 42 -24.23 -19.71 0.65
C ILE A 42 -25.42 -19.35 1.54
N VAL A 43 -25.44 -19.92 2.75
CA VAL A 43 -26.20 -19.37 3.86
C VAL A 43 -25.29 -18.31 4.50
N GLY A 44 -25.73 -17.06 4.47
CA GLY A 44 -24.99 -15.95 5.06
C GLY A 44 -24.77 -16.17 6.55
N CYS A 45 -23.49 -16.19 6.94
CA CYS A 45 -23.06 -15.91 8.30
C CYS A 45 -22.10 -14.72 8.23
N ILE A 46 -22.52 -13.66 8.90
CA ILE A 46 -21.87 -12.37 9.05
C ILE A 46 -20.55 -12.56 9.79
N GLY A 47 -19.50 -11.96 9.22
CA GLY A 47 -18.28 -11.45 9.87
C GLY A 47 -17.83 -12.09 11.17
N GLY A 48 -16.83 -12.95 11.05
CA GLY A 48 -15.97 -13.39 12.14
C GLY A 48 -14.59 -13.72 11.58
N GLY A 49 -13.99 -12.76 10.87
CA GLY A 49 -12.55 -12.79 10.65
C GLY A 49 -11.90 -12.33 11.94
N ASP A 50 -10.85 -13.03 12.40
CA ASP A 50 -10.01 -12.60 13.52
C ASP A 50 -9.28 -11.31 13.13
N GLU A 51 -9.99 -10.17 13.18
CA GLU A 51 -9.41 -8.84 13.02
C GLU A 51 -8.60 -8.54 14.28
N ASP A 52 -7.33 -8.15 14.11
CA ASP A 52 -6.49 -7.74 15.24
C ASP A 52 -7.05 -6.44 15.86
N PRO A 53 -7.61 -6.48 17.09
CA PRO A 53 -8.22 -5.31 17.70
C PRO A 53 -7.19 -4.21 18.04
N GLN A 54 -5.89 -4.53 18.02
CA GLN A 54 -4.81 -3.61 18.34
C GLN A 54 -4.79 -2.37 17.42
N PHE A 55 -5.17 -2.54 16.16
CA PHE A 55 -5.17 -1.45 15.16
C PHE A 55 -6.56 -0.93 14.86
N SER A 56 -7.53 -1.12 15.75
CA SER A 56 -8.88 -0.60 15.59
C SER A 56 -8.94 0.91 15.84
N THR A 57 -9.87 1.58 15.15
CA THR A 57 -10.22 2.98 15.39
C THR A 57 -11.70 3.11 15.67
N GLU A 58 -12.11 4.23 16.25
CA GLU A 58 -13.53 4.59 16.29
C GLU A 58 -14.08 4.86 14.87
N GLY A 59 -15.37 4.58 14.66
CA GLY A 59 -16.06 4.75 13.38
C GLY A 59 -16.32 3.44 12.62
N ASN A 60 -17.18 3.50 11.61
CA ASN A 60 -17.57 2.36 10.77
C ASN A 60 -17.07 2.56 9.34
N ASP A 61 -16.41 1.54 8.77
CA ASP A 61 -15.91 1.53 7.38
C ASP A 61 -17.02 1.68 6.33
N SER A 62 -18.28 1.65 6.74
CA SER A 62 -19.46 1.93 5.90
C SER A 62 -19.85 3.42 5.85
N GLU A 63 -19.28 4.27 6.72
CA GLU A 63 -19.60 5.70 6.75
C GLU A 63 -18.84 6.49 5.69
N LEU A 64 -19.56 7.33 4.96
CA LEU A 64 -18.97 8.12 3.87
C LEU A 64 -18.03 9.19 4.42
N ILE A 65 -16.77 9.12 4.01
CA ILE A 65 -15.79 10.18 4.28
C ILE A 65 -16.19 11.44 3.50
N GLN A 66 -16.45 12.53 4.23
CA GLN A 66 -16.91 13.79 3.66
C GLN A 66 -15.75 14.70 3.23
N SER A 67 -14.64 14.65 3.97
CA SER A 67 -13.45 15.45 3.71
C SER A 67 -12.88 15.23 2.31
N ALA A 68 -12.30 16.27 1.74
CA ALA A 68 -11.62 16.19 0.45
C ALA A 68 -10.24 15.52 0.65
N PRO A 69 -9.73 14.72 -0.30
CA PRO A 69 -8.40 14.09 -0.19
C PRO A 69 -7.25 15.06 0.11
N GLU A 70 -7.34 16.31 -0.32
CA GLU A 70 -6.35 17.35 0.03
C GLU A 70 -6.32 17.74 1.51
N GLU A 71 -7.39 17.43 2.26
CA GLU A 71 -7.49 17.57 3.71
C GLU A 71 -6.98 16.31 4.43
N LEU A 72 -6.82 15.20 3.70
CA LEU A 72 -6.45 13.87 4.20
C LEU A 72 -4.95 13.59 4.10
N ILE A 73 -4.16 14.64 4.26
CA ILE A 73 -2.71 14.63 4.08
C ILE A 73 -1.98 14.43 5.42
N LEU A 74 -0.90 13.66 5.38
CA LEU A 74 0.09 13.62 6.44
C LEU A 74 1.07 14.78 6.33
N THR A 75 1.66 15.15 7.44
CA THR A 75 2.84 16.01 7.54
C THR A 75 4.00 15.21 8.12
N VAL A 76 5.20 15.79 8.14
CA VAL A 76 6.38 15.09 8.67
C VAL A 76 6.24 14.80 10.17
N GLU A 77 5.42 15.58 10.88
CA GLU A 77 5.12 15.43 12.29
C GLU A 77 4.26 14.19 12.60
N ASP A 78 3.53 13.67 11.61
CA ASP A 78 2.72 12.45 11.78
C ASP A 78 3.56 11.18 11.61
N LEU A 79 4.79 11.30 11.12
CA LEU A 79 5.63 10.16 10.75
C LEU A 79 6.46 9.67 11.94
N PRO A 80 6.66 8.36 12.08
CA PRO A 80 7.43 7.80 13.18
C PRO A 80 8.90 8.18 13.09
N GLY A 81 9.45 8.74 14.17
CA GLY A 81 10.86 9.14 14.26
C GLY A 81 11.16 10.50 13.61
N ASN A 82 12.44 10.78 13.39
CA ASN A 82 12.92 12.11 13.01
C ASN A 82 13.53 12.14 11.60
N ARG A 83 13.85 13.35 11.11
CA ARG A 83 14.58 13.62 9.86
C ARG A 83 13.85 13.28 8.57
N TRP A 84 12.55 13.02 8.65
CA TRP A 84 11.69 12.93 7.47
C TRP A 84 11.72 14.24 6.68
N LYS A 85 11.80 14.11 5.37
CA LYS A 85 11.64 15.20 4.41
C LYS A 85 10.56 14.84 3.42
N GLN A 86 9.63 15.76 3.20
CA GLN A 86 8.65 15.63 2.13
C GLN A 86 9.35 15.85 0.78
N GLN A 87 9.36 14.83 -0.06
CA GLN A 87 9.96 14.84 -1.40
C GLN A 87 8.99 15.37 -2.45
N SER A 88 7.71 15.00 -2.33
CA SER A 88 6.66 15.46 -3.23
C SER A 88 5.31 15.41 -2.54
N SER A 89 4.45 16.36 -2.90
CA SER A 89 3.04 16.39 -2.50
C SER A 89 2.21 16.82 -3.69
N VAL A 90 1.18 16.05 -4.01
CA VAL A 90 0.16 16.40 -5.01
C VAL A 90 -1.18 16.15 -4.36
N ALA A 91 -2.04 17.17 -4.30
CA ALA A 91 -3.36 17.03 -3.71
C ALA A 91 -4.39 17.87 -4.47
N ASN A 92 -5.60 17.32 -4.58
CA ASN A 92 -6.80 18.00 -5.03
C ASN A 92 -8.03 17.31 -4.41
N GLN A 93 -9.22 17.77 -4.79
CA GLN A 93 -10.52 17.25 -4.32
C GLN A 93 -10.80 15.76 -4.61
N ARG A 94 -9.99 15.05 -5.41
CA ARG A 94 -10.20 13.63 -5.76
C ARG A 94 -9.02 12.73 -5.43
N ILE A 95 -7.82 13.29 -5.34
CA ILE A 95 -6.60 12.52 -5.08
C ILE A 95 -5.64 13.32 -4.21
N ALA A 96 -5.01 12.64 -3.26
CA ALA A 96 -3.81 13.11 -2.60
C ALA A 96 -2.72 12.05 -2.68
N ARG A 97 -1.48 12.47 -2.92
CA ARG A 97 -0.29 11.63 -2.90
C ARG A 97 0.84 12.37 -2.26
N GLN A 98 1.49 11.72 -1.31
CA GLN A 98 2.61 12.28 -0.57
C GLN A 98 3.75 11.28 -0.51
N VAL A 99 4.96 11.78 -0.65
CA VAL A 99 6.17 10.98 -0.56
C VAL A 99 7.10 11.63 0.45
N PHE A 100 7.50 10.85 1.43
CA PHE A 100 8.45 11.23 2.46
C PHE A 100 9.67 10.33 2.37
N ARG A 101 10.84 10.86 2.68
CA ARG A 101 12.08 10.09 2.77
C ARG A 101 12.93 10.53 3.95
N ARG A 102 13.69 9.58 4.51
CA ARG A 102 14.78 9.85 5.45
C ARG A 102 15.95 8.87 5.22
N PRO A 103 17.17 9.23 5.60
CA PRO A 103 18.23 8.24 5.79
C PRO A 103 17.98 7.48 7.11
N THR A 104 18.35 6.19 7.19
CA THR A 104 18.14 5.39 8.42
C THR A 104 19.03 5.84 9.56
N SER A 105 20.28 6.24 9.27
CA SER A 105 21.21 6.85 10.23
C SER A 105 21.81 8.15 9.65
N GLN A 106 22.69 8.86 10.38
CA GLN A 106 23.27 10.12 9.88
C GLN A 106 24.23 9.90 8.70
N ASP A 107 24.92 8.75 8.72
CA ASP A 107 25.96 8.38 7.75
C ASP A 107 25.55 7.17 6.89
N SER A 108 24.32 6.68 7.06
CA SER A 108 23.80 5.53 6.31
C SER A 108 23.49 5.90 4.86
N THR A 109 23.80 4.97 3.95
CA THR A 109 23.32 5.02 2.57
C THR A 109 21.97 4.36 2.39
N GLU A 110 21.51 3.60 3.40
CA GLU A 110 20.15 3.07 3.49
C GLU A 110 19.14 4.20 3.70
N THR A 111 18.02 4.09 2.99
CA THR A 111 16.96 5.10 3.02
C THR A 111 15.60 4.48 3.22
N GLU A 112 14.79 5.14 4.05
CA GLU A 112 13.37 4.83 4.21
C GLU A 112 12.54 5.81 3.39
N GLY A 113 11.47 5.28 2.80
CA GLY A 113 10.47 6.05 2.08
C GLY A 113 9.06 5.67 2.52
N ILE A 114 8.21 6.67 2.75
CA ILE A 114 6.78 6.47 2.98
C ILE A 114 6.02 7.14 1.84
N ILE A 115 5.11 6.38 1.23
CA ILE A 115 4.21 6.86 0.18
C ILE A 115 2.78 6.68 0.67
N LEU A 116 2.09 7.79 0.88
CA LEU A 116 0.64 7.79 1.10
C LEU A 116 -0.05 8.13 -0.22
N SER A 117 -1.08 7.38 -0.59
CA SER A 117 -1.95 7.70 -1.71
C SER A 117 -3.41 7.53 -1.33
N VAL A 118 -4.18 8.60 -1.46
CA VAL A 118 -5.61 8.66 -1.18
C VAL A 118 -6.34 8.98 -2.48
N LYS A 119 -7.36 8.20 -2.84
CA LYS A 119 -8.25 8.50 -3.97
C LYS A 119 -9.69 8.37 -3.50
N LYS A 120 -10.47 9.45 -3.64
CA LYS A 120 -11.89 9.43 -3.27
C LYS A 120 -12.74 9.04 -4.48
N ALA A 121 -13.62 8.08 -4.29
CA ALA A 121 -14.64 7.69 -5.24
C ALA A 121 -15.94 8.45 -4.94
N THR A 122 -16.74 8.68 -5.99
CA THR A 122 -18.08 9.28 -5.84
C THR A 122 -19.07 8.29 -5.21
N GLU A 123 -18.89 6.99 -5.48
CA GLU A 123 -19.78 5.91 -5.05
C GLU A 123 -18.99 4.86 -4.25
N VAL A 124 -19.64 4.28 -3.23
CA VAL A 124 -19.06 3.22 -2.36
C VAL A 124 -18.67 2.00 -3.18
N SER A 125 -19.56 1.54 -4.06
CA SER A 125 -19.32 0.41 -4.97
C SER A 125 -18.05 0.56 -5.80
N THR A 126 -17.74 1.78 -6.22
CA THR A 126 -16.51 2.08 -6.99
C THR A 126 -15.27 1.99 -6.09
N ALA A 127 -15.36 2.40 -4.83
CA ALA A 127 -14.27 2.22 -3.87
C ALA A 127 -14.04 0.75 -3.55
N GLU A 128 -15.11 -0.02 -3.31
CA GLU A 128 -15.06 -1.46 -3.05
C GLU A 128 -14.44 -2.24 -4.22
N GLU A 129 -14.87 -1.96 -5.46
CA GLU A 129 -14.33 -2.63 -6.65
C GLU A 129 -12.82 -2.35 -6.81
N ARG A 130 -12.41 -1.09 -6.59
CA ARG A 130 -11.00 -0.71 -6.65
C ARG A 130 -10.21 -1.33 -5.52
N TYR A 131 -10.77 -1.38 -4.31
CA TYR A 131 -10.17 -2.07 -3.19
C TYR A 131 -9.93 -3.53 -3.58
N ALA A 132 -10.94 -4.28 -4.03
CA ALA A 132 -10.78 -5.68 -4.41
C ALA A 132 -9.70 -5.93 -5.48
N LYS A 133 -9.52 -5.00 -6.43
CA LYS A 133 -8.52 -5.10 -7.50
C LYS A 133 -7.09 -4.77 -7.07
N MET A 134 -6.92 -3.95 -6.03
CA MET A 134 -5.62 -3.46 -5.61
C MET A 134 -4.99 -4.47 -4.64
N ASN A 135 -4.24 -5.40 -5.24
CA ASN A 135 -3.36 -6.33 -4.54
C ASN A 135 -1.88 -5.90 -4.74
N PRO A 136 -0.93 -6.45 -3.98
CA PRO A 136 0.49 -6.13 -4.14
C PRO A 136 0.99 -6.27 -5.58
N GLU A 137 0.55 -7.29 -6.32
CA GLU A 137 0.95 -7.55 -7.70
C GLU A 137 0.52 -6.41 -8.64
N TYR A 138 -0.71 -5.93 -8.51
CA TYR A 138 -1.21 -4.80 -9.27
C TYR A 138 -0.46 -3.50 -8.93
N LEU A 139 -0.10 -3.31 -7.66
CA LEU A 139 0.48 -2.06 -7.17
C LEU A 139 1.99 -1.96 -7.39
N THR A 140 2.68 -3.10 -7.36
CA THR A 140 4.15 -3.17 -7.32
C THR A 140 4.75 -4.19 -8.29
N GLY A 141 3.92 -5.02 -8.92
CA GLY A 141 4.36 -6.12 -9.78
C GLY A 141 4.83 -7.37 -9.00
N GLN A 142 4.76 -7.35 -7.67
CA GLN A 142 5.19 -8.47 -6.83
C GLN A 142 3.99 -9.27 -6.32
N THR A 143 4.03 -10.59 -6.50
CA THR A 143 3.10 -11.51 -5.86
C THR A 143 3.51 -11.71 -4.41
N VAL A 144 2.52 -11.78 -3.52
CA VAL A 144 2.70 -11.96 -2.08
C VAL A 144 2.02 -13.26 -1.69
N GLU A 145 2.73 -14.10 -0.94
CA GLU A 145 2.19 -15.36 -0.44
C GLU A 145 1.20 -15.11 0.71
N PRO A 146 0.25 -16.02 0.99
CA PRO A 146 -0.79 -15.79 1.99
C PRO A 146 -0.26 -15.50 3.41
N ASP A 147 0.89 -16.04 3.79
CA ASP A 147 1.54 -15.85 5.09
C ASP A 147 2.34 -14.53 5.19
N GLU A 148 2.55 -13.86 4.06
CA GLU A 148 3.16 -12.54 3.97
C GLU A 148 2.11 -11.41 4.01
N SER A 149 0.84 -11.75 4.24
CA SER A 149 -0.24 -10.79 4.45
C SER A 149 -0.96 -11.01 5.78
N ARG A 150 -1.45 -9.92 6.38
CA ARG A 150 -2.21 -9.94 7.62
C ARG A 150 -3.40 -8.98 7.56
N GLU A 151 -4.57 -9.49 7.94
CA GLU A 151 -5.77 -8.69 8.15
C GLU A 151 -5.65 -7.91 9.47
N LEU A 152 -5.93 -6.62 9.41
CA LEU A 152 -6.00 -5.68 10.53
C LEU A 152 -7.40 -5.06 10.55
N ALA A 153 -7.82 -4.50 11.69
CA ALA A 153 -9.11 -3.81 11.78
C ALA A 153 -9.27 -2.72 10.70
N ILE A 154 -8.21 -1.95 10.41
CA ILE A 154 -8.21 -0.87 9.42
C ILE A 154 -7.96 -1.32 7.97
N GLY A 155 -7.65 -2.59 7.71
CA GLY A 155 -7.38 -3.10 6.36
C GLY A 155 -6.35 -4.21 6.29
N VAL A 156 -5.68 -4.38 5.15
CA VAL A 156 -4.74 -5.49 4.91
C VAL A 156 -3.32 -4.97 4.81
N GLU A 157 -2.43 -5.53 5.62
CA GLU A 157 -0.98 -5.36 5.51
C GLU A 157 -0.39 -6.51 4.69
N SER A 158 0.57 -6.19 3.83
CA SER A 158 1.32 -7.14 3.02
C SER A 158 2.79 -6.74 2.97
N MET A 159 3.67 -7.67 3.30
CA MET A 159 5.11 -7.50 3.27
C MET A 159 5.72 -8.23 2.07
N PHE A 160 6.68 -7.62 1.37
CA PHE A 160 7.37 -8.28 0.26
C PHE A 160 8.73 -7.67 -0.04
N TYR A 161 9.52 -8.42 -0.80
CA TYR A 161 10.88 -8.07 -1.22
C TYR A 161 10.90 -7.73 -2.69
N ALA A 162 11.65 -6.68 -3.03
CA ALA A 162 11.87 -6.30 -4.41
C ALA A 162 13.34 -5.94 -4.64
N TRP A 163 13.71 -5.86 -5.91
CA TRP A 163 15.01 -5.42 -6.37
C TRP A 163 14.83 -4.18 -7.24
N GLN A 164 15.41 -3.05 -6.85
CA GLN A 164 15.45 -1.86 -7.71
C GLN A 164 16.48 -2.00 -8.83
N SER A 165 17.58 -2.69 -8.53
CA SER A 165 18.68 -2.96 -9.46
C SER A 165 19.37 -4.27 -9.06
N GLU A 166 20.33 -4.74 -9.88
CA GLU A 166 21.06 -6.00 -9.63
C GLU A 166 21.72 -6.06 -8.24
N ASN A 167 22.04 -4.91 -7.64
CA ASN A 167 22.78 -4.83 -6.37
C ASN A 167 22.06 -3.98 -5.31
N GLN A 168 20.75 -3.72 -5.48
CA GLN A 168 19.99 -2.93 -4.53
C GLN A 168 18.68 -3.62 -4.20
N GLU A 169 18.67 -4.24 -3.02
CA GLU A 169 17.50 -4.81 -2.38
C GLU A 169 16.61 -3.69 -1.83
N GLU A 170 15.31 -3.96 -1.77
CA GLU A 170 14.35 -3.18 -1.00
C GLU A 170 13.32 -4.09 -0.34
N THR A 171 12.90 -3.72 0.87
CA THR A 171 11.76 -4.33 1.55
C THR A 171 10.60 -3.37 1.51
N GLN A 172 9.39 -3.88 1.26
CA GLN A 172 8.18 -3.10 1.15
C GLN A 172 7.12 -3.64 2.10
N ASN A 173 6.50 -2.73 2.85
CA ASN A 173 5.31 -3.00 3.65
C ASN A 173 4.18 -2.15 3.07
N LEU A 174 3.13 -2.81 2.59
CA LEU A 174 1.97 -2.19 1.98
C LEU A 174 0.77 -2.38 2.91
N LEU A 175 0.25 -1.29 3.45
CA LEU A 175 -1.03 -1.27 4.13
C LEU A 175 -2.09 -0.65 3.23
N LYS A 176 -3.13 -1.43 2.93
CA LYS A 176 -4.29 -1.01 2.16
C LYS A 176 -5.50 -0.88 3.07
N MET A 177 -5.92 0.36 3.31
CA MET A 177 -6.94 0.69 4.30
C MET A 177 -8.37 0.59 3.72
N ARG A 178 -9.29 0.04 4.51
CA ARG A 178 -10.71 -0.13 4.19
C ARG A 178 -11.50 1.11 4.63
N ASP A 179 -12.24 1.71 3.71
CA ASP A 179 -13.17 2.81 3.99
C ASP A 179 -14.28 2.88 2.92
N ALA A 180 -15.39 3.54 3.23
CA ALA A 180 -16.61 3.49 2.43
C ALA A 180 -16.43 4.01 1.00
N ASN A 181 -15.86 5.20 0.84
CA ASN A 181 -15.72 5.87 -0.46
C ASN A 181 -14.29 6.35 -0.73
N VAL A 182 -13.33 5.97 0.11
CA VAL A 182 -11.92 6.35 -0.04
C VAL A 182 -11.11 5.09 -0.28
N PHE A 183 -10.30 5.13 -1.34
CA PHE A 183 -9.21 4.21 -1.51
C PHE A 183 -7.97 4.81 -0.88
N CYS A 184 -7.35 4.09 0.05
CA CYS A 184 -6.03 4.47 0.56
C CYS A 184 -5.03 3.32 0.58
N ARG A 185 -3.80 3.66 0.17
CA ARG A 185 -2.62 2.83 0.41
C ARG A 185 -1.53 3.63 1.10
N LEU A 186 -0.89 2.97 2.03
CA LEU A 186 0.35 3.37 2.68
C LEU A 186 1.42 2.35 2.27
N LEU A 187 2.47 2.82 1.61
CA LEU A 187 3.62 1.98 1.25
C LEU A 187 4.85 2.49 2.00
N TRP A 188 5.46 1.63 2.80
CA TRP A 188 6.72 1.90 3.47
C TRP A 188 7.81 1.05 2.84
N VAL A 189 8.80 1.72 2.26
CA VAL A 189 9.92 1.10 1.56
C VAL A 189 11.19 1.37 2.35
N VAL A 190 12.00 0.33 2.55
CA VAL A 190 13.38 0.45 3.01
C VAL A 190 14.28 0.01 1.88
N MET A 191 15.22 0.85 1.50
CA MET A 191 16.18 0.60 0.41
C MET A 191 17.59 0.57 0.98
N GLY A 192 18.32 -0.49 0.68
CA GLY A 192 19.69 -0.70 1.14
C GLY A 192 20.66 0.18 0.39
N GLY A 193 21.78 0.47 1.05
CA GLY A 193 22.97 0.97 0.37
C GLY A 193 23.53 -0.03 -0.65
N PRO A 194 24.40 0.41 -1.56
CA PRO A 194 25.19 -0.51 -2.37
C PRO A 194 25.95 -1.48 -1.45
N GLU A 195 25.81 -2.79 -1.70
CA GLU A 195 26.46 -3.86 -0.93
C GLU A 195 25.94 -4.06 0.52
N GLU A 196 24.85 -3.38 0.91
CA GLU A 196 24.16 -3.59 2.18
C GLU A 196 22.93 -4.49 1.99
N SER A 197 22.80 -5.53 2.81
CA SER A 197 21.58 -6.34 2.89
C SER A 197 20.57 -5.70 3.85
N ILE A 198 19.30 -5.67 3.47
CA ILE A 198 18.24 -5.16 4.36
C ILE A 198 17.67 -6.30 5.20
N PRO A 199 17.46 -6.11 6.52
CA PRO A 199 16.70 -7.05 7.31
C PRO A 199 15.31 -7.30 6.75
N ALA A 200 14.87 -8.56 6.84
CA ALA A 200 13.55 -9.01 6.44
C ALA A 200 12.40 -8.18 7.06
N ASP A 201 12.59 -7.78 8.31
CA ASP A 201 11.64 -7.13 9.19
C ASP A 201 12.03 -5.67 9.49
N SER A 202 12.63 -4.99 8.51
CA SER A 202 13.11 -3.60 8.63
C SER A 202 12.03 -2.60 9.05
N VAL A 203 10.76 -2.91 8.76
CA VAL A 203 9.58 -2.24 9.29
C VAL A 203 8.70 -3.30 9.94
N THR A 204 8.34 -3.07 11.19
CA THR A 204 7.49 -3.97 11.96
C THR A 204 6.02 -3.71 11.70
N LEU A 205 5.18 -4.73 11.93
CA LEU A 205 3.73 -4.60 11.88
C LEU A 205 3.21 -3.49 12.79
N GLU A 206 3.80 -3.32 13.99
CA GLU A 206 3.43 -2.26 14.92
C GLU A 206 3.67 -0.88 14.31
N GLN A 207 4.82 -0.66 13.66
CA GLN A 207 5.14 0.63 13.03
C GLN A 207 4.18 0.99 11.91
N ILE A 208 3.95 0.09 10.96
CA ILE A 208 3.05 0.38 9.83
C ILE A 208 1.58 0.42 10.27
N GLY A 209 1.17 -0.46 11.20
CA GLY A 209 -0.17 -0.49 11.76
C GLY A 209 -0.50 0.78 12.52
N THR A 210 0.39 1.27 13.39
CA THR A 210 0.21 2.55 14.09
C THR A 210 0.14 3.73 13.13
N LEU A 211 0.97 3.77 12.10
CA LEU A 211 0.88 4.84 11.09
C LEU A 211 -0.44 4.75 10.29
N GLY A 212 -0.90 3.53 9.98
CA GLY A 212 -2.21 3.28 9.40
C GLY A 212 -3.35 3.82 10.27
N VAL A 213 -3.30 3.55 11.57
CA VAL A 213 -4.27 4.10 12.55
C VAL A 213 -4.26 5.62 12.53
N THR A 214 -3.09 6.27 12.53
CA THR A 214 -2.98 7.73 12.42
C THR A 214 -3.63 8.26 11.14
N VAL A 215 -3.39 7.61 10.00
CA VAL A 215 -4.00 8.00 8.73
C VAL A 215 -5.52 7.86 8.80
N HIS A 216 -6.00 6.72 9.30
CA HIS A 216 -7.42 6.39 9.36
C HIS A 216 -8.18 7.31 10.33
N GLN A 217 -7.59 7.66 11.47
CA GLN A 217 -8.14 8.63 12.42
C GLN A 217 -8.19 10.05 11.87
N LYS A 218 -7.28 10.44 10.96
CA LYS A 218 -7.25 11.82 10.44
C LYS A 218 -8.44 12.18 9.56
N TRP A 219 -9.11 11.19 8.97
CA TRP A 219 -10.23 11.42 8.06
C TRP A 219 -11.58 10.97 8.59
N ARG A 220 -11.62 10.45 9.82
CA ARG A 220 -12.84 10.14 10.56
C ARG A 220 -13.07 11.18 11.65
#